data_AF-A0A6V7LDV5-F1
#
_entry.id   AF-A0A6V7LDV5-F1
#
_cell.length_a   1.000
_cell.length_b   1.000
_cell.length_c   1.000
_cell.angle_alpha   90.00
_cell.angle_beta   90.00
_cell.angle_gamma   90.00
#
_symmetry.space_group_name_H-M   'P 1'
#
loop_
_entity.id
_entity.type
_entity.pdbx_description
1 polymer ?
#
loop_
_entity_poly.entity_id
_entity_poly.type
_entity_poly.pdbx_seq_one_letter_code
_entity_poly.pdbx_strand_id
1 'polypeptide(L)' 'TSTCNGLCSLPDGYSSRCEQQYVQKRLVALEGSGDRLYTDVFWFPHGCSCQVIQEF' A
#
# COMPACT_ATOMS: atom_id res chain seq x y z
N THR A 1 5.34 -12.75 8.60
CA THR A 1 4.14 -13.02 9.42
C THR A 1 3.00 -12.19 8.86
N SER A 2 1.83 -12.80 8.60
CA SER A 2 0.63 -12.09 8.13
C SER A 2 -0.14 -11.42 9.26
N THR A 3 -0.11 -11.98 10.48
CA THR A 3 -0.73 -11.40 11.69
C THR A 3 0.09 -10.23 12.22
N CYS A 4 -0.58 -9.21 12.77
CA CYS A 4 0.10 -8.05 13.33
C CYS A 4 0.79 -8.36 14.67
N ASN A 5 1.88 -7.64 14.95
CA ASN A 5 2.60 -7.71 16.22
C ASN A 5 2.12 -6.61 17.19
N GLY A 6 2.40 -6.78 18.49
CA GLY A 6 2.15 -5.75 19.50
C GLY A 6 0.68 -5.58 19.91
N LEU A 7 -0.19 -6.49 19.48
CA LEU A 7 -1.57 -6.56 19.95
C LEU A 7 -1.60 -7.33 21.28
N CYS A 8 -2.11 -6.71 22.34
CA CYS A 8 -2.26 -7.39 23.64
C CYS A 8 -3.26 -8.55 23.55
N SER A 9 -4.42 -8.30 22.93
CA SER A 9 -5.47 -9.27 22.61
C SER A 9 -6.46 -8.62 21.66
N LEU A 10 -7.07 -9.42 20.77
CA LEU A 10 -8.24 -8.98 20.00
C LEU A 10 -9.52 -9.55 20.66
N PRO A 11 -10.66 -8.84 20.59
CA PRO A 11 -11.94 -9.41 21.02
C PRO A 11 -12.29 -10.66 20.20
N ASP A 12 -13.14 -11.52 20.75
CA ASP A 12 -13.65 -12.69 20.04
C ASP A 12 -14.35 -12.27 18.74
N GLY A 13 -14.13 -13.05 17.67
CA GLY A 13 -14.64 -12.74 16.33
C GLY A 13 -13.85 -11.66 15.59
N TYR A 14 -12.68 -11.24 16.07
CA TYR A 14 -11.79 -10.35 15.33
C TYR A 14 -10.44 -11.02 15.04
N SER A 15 -9.91 -10.77 13.85
CA SER A 15 -8.55 -11.15 13.46
C SER A 15 -7.76 -9.92 13.00
N SER A 16 -6.43 -10.05 12.98
CA SER A 16 -5.56 -8.99 12.46
C SER A 16 -4.74 -9.50 11.29
N ARG A 17 -4.53 -8.61 10.32
CA ARG A 17 -3.64 -8.86 9.18
C ARG A 17 -2.85 -7.61 8.81
N CYS A 18 -1.61 -7.80 8.41
CA CYS A 18 -0.78 -6.73 7.87
C CYS A 18 -1.12 -6.55 6.39
N GLU A 19 -1.69 -5.41 6.03
CA GLU A 19 -2.12 -5.07 4.68
C GLU A 19 -1.09 -4.17 3.98
N GLN A 20 -0.50 -4.65 2.89
CA GLN A 20 0.44 -3.89 2.07
C GLN A 20 -0.26 -2.71 1.40
N GLN A 21 0.25 -1.51 1.67
CA GLN A 21 -0.21 -0.28 1.06
C GLN A 21 0.66 0.05 -0.16
N TYR A 22 0.01 0.55 -1.19
CA TYR A 22 0.66 1.02 -2.41
C TYR A 22 0.41 2.50 -2.60
N VAL A 23 1.41 3.19 -3.10
CA VAL A 23 1.30 4.58 -3.52
C VAL A 23 1.51 4.67 -5.02
N GLN A 24 0.66 5.46 -5.67
CA GLN A 24 0.84 5.76 -7.07
C GLN A 24 1.87 6.88 -7.21
N LYS A 25 2.91 6.63 -8.00
CA LYS A 25 3.93 7.63 -8.36
C LYS A 25 3.87 7.88 -9.84
N ARG A 26 4.06 9.14 -10.21
CA ARG A 26 4.04 9.62 -11.59
C ARG A 26 5.45 10.07 -11.97
N LEU A 27 6.01 9.46 -13.00
CA LEU A 27 7.22 9.96 -13.65
C LEU A 27 6.79 10.83 -14.83
N VAL A 28 7.27 12.06 -14.86
CA VAL A 28 7.04 12.99 -15.97
C VAL A 28 8.39 13.30 -16.57
N ALA A 29 8.50 13.14 -17.88
CA ALA A 29 9.73 13.44 -18.61
C ALA A 29 9.42 14.11 -19.94
N LEU A 30 10.37 14.90 -20.42
CA LEU A 30 10.29 15.59 -21.69
C LEU A 30 10.99 14.73 -22.74
N GLU A 31 10.32 14.51 -23.87
CA GLU A 31 10.93 13.82 -25.00
C GLU A 31 12.07 14.63 -25.61
N GLY A 32 12.98 13.95 -26.32
CA GLY A 32 14.17 14.58 -26.89
C GLY A 32 13.90 15.73 -27.87
N SER A 33 12.71 15.81 -28.48
CA SER A 33 12.32 16.95 -29.33
C SER A 33 11.94 18.20 -28.54
N GLY A 34 11.59 18.08 -27.25
CA GLY A 34 11.16 19.20 -26.41
C GLY A 34 9.69 19.59 -26.54
N ASP A 35 8.93 18.94 -27.44
CA ASP A 35 7.53 19.33 -27.73
C ASP A 35 6.49 18.46 -27.03
N ARG A 36 6.90 17.35 -26.41
CA ARG A 36 5.99 16.39 -25.78
C ARG A 36 6.50 15.94 -24.42
N LEU A 37 5.64 16.10 -23.41
CA LEU A 37 5.82 15.45 -22.12
C LEU A 37 5.21 14.04 -22.19
N TYR A 38 5.98 13.04 -21.80
CA TYR A 38 5.47 11.69 -21.57
C TYR A 38 5.34 11.42 -20.08
N THR A 39 4.32 10.64 -19.71
CA THR A 39 3.93 10.43 -18.31
C THR A 39 3.70 8.96 -18.06
N ASP A 40 4.46 8.38 -17.14
CA ASP A 40 4.30 7.00 -16.70
C ASP A 40 3.78 6.94 -15.26
N VAL A 41 2.97 5.92 -14.97
CA VAL A 41 2.34 5.73 -13.67
C VAL A 41 2.69 4.35 -13.12
N PHE A 42 3.20 4.33 -11.88
CA PHE A 42 3.66 3.12 -11.22
C PHE A 42 3.07 3.02 -9.81
N TRP A 43 2.77 1.80 -9.39
CA TRP A 43 2.38 1.50 -8.01
C TRP A 43 3.59 0.95 -7.27
N PHE A 44 4.02 1.66 -6.22
CA PHE A 44 5.14 1.23 -5.38
C PHE A 44 4.64 0.76 -4.02
N PRO A 45 5.22 -0.33 -3.48
CA PRO A 45 4.98 -0.70 -2.09
C PRO A 45 5.51 0.43 -1.18
N HIS A 46 4.64 0.99 -0.35
CA HIS A 46 4.97 2.13 0.53
C HIS A 46 5.17 1.70 1.98
N GLY A 47 4.32 0.82 2.48
CA GLY A 47 4.37 0.33 3.85
C GLY A 47 3.26 -0.67 4.13
N CYS A 48 3.32 -1.33 5.30
CA CYS A 48 2.28 -2.24 5.76
C CYS A 48 1.48 -1.58 6.89
N SER A 49 0.15 -1.65 6.83
CA SER A 49 -0.73 -1.20 7.93
C SER A 49 -1.37 -2.41 8.59
N CYS A 50 -1.41 -2.42 9.92
CA CYS A 50 -2.22 -3.41 10.62
C CYS A 50 -3.71 -3.12 10.41
N GLN A 51 -4.46 -4.11 9.93
CA GLN A 51 -5.91 -4.07 9.80
C GLN A 51 -6.50 -5.05 10.81
N VAL A 52 -7.48 -4.60 11.59
CA VAL A 52 -8.28 -5.45 12.49
C VAL A 52 -9.64 -5.63 11.83
N ILE A 53 -9.98 -6.86 11.49
CA ILE A 53 -11.19 -7.21 10.74
C ILE A 53 -12.07 -8.15 11.58
N GLN A 54 -13.38 -8.00 11.46
CA GLN A 54 -14.34 -8.90 12.07
C GLN A 54 -14.51 -10.14 11.18
N GLU A 55 -14.38 -11.33 11.76
CA GLU A 55 -14.69 -12.59 11.11
C GLU A 55 -16.18 -12.90 11.31
N PHE A 56 -16.92 -13.00 10.21
CA PHE A 56 -18.34 -13.34 10.17
C PHE A 56 -18.52 -14.84 9.97
#